data_AF-A0A7S0I4Z7-F1
#
_entry.id   AF-A0A7S0I4Z7-F1
#
_cell.length_a   1.000
_cell.length_b   1.000
_cell.length_c   1.000
_cell.angle_alpha   90.00
_cell.angle_beta   90.00
_cell.angle_gamma   90.00
#
_symmetry.space_group_name_H-M   'P 1'
#
loop_
_entity.id
_entity.type
_entity.pdbx_description
1 polymer ?
#
loop_
_entity_poly.entity_id
_entity_poly.type
_entity_poly.pdbx_seq_one_letter_code
_entity_poly.pdbx_strand_id
1 'polypeptide(L)'
;TGATAPLSAGAGASTAAADVSARLTAGVRALDVLLRDWDELTIDCTYAEVPRALLETKNKELLLEKASTLALFDKSTSITVCKSSNRQVRAALEPLGKLAQQLQTASFVENTREKDFEAYLAAAEGYESAISAADAAAYLAQKDYSANTAFKQGETPSTANLDAARASIAD
;
A
#
# COMPACT_ATOMS: atom_id res chain seq x y z
N THR A 1 43.31 -33.38 -36.18
CA THR A 1 42.55 -32.13 -36.05
C THR A 1 41.35 -32.40 -35.17
N GLY A 2 41.22 -31.70 -34.03
CA GLY A 2 40.08 -31.87 -33.13
C GLY A 2 40.42 -31.44 -31.70
N ALA A 3 40.67 -30.15 -31.50
CA ALA A 3 40.75 -29.55 -30.18
C ALA A 3 39.34 -29.10 -29.77
N THR A 4 38.77 -29.76 -28.76
CA THR A 4 37.54 -29.37 -28.09
C THR A 4 37.82 -28.19 -27.16
N ALA A 5 37.14 -27.08 -27.40
CA ALA A 5 37.14 -25.91 -26.52
C ALA A 5 36.39 -26.21 -25.21
N PRO A 6 36.82 -25.70 -24.04
CA PRO A 6 36.03 -25.79 -22.83
C PRO A 6 34.89 -24.75 -22.86
N LEU A 7 33.67 -25.24 -22.71
CA LEU A 7 32.47 -24.46 -22.44
C LEU A 7 32.64 -23.73 -21.11
N SER A 8 32.89 -22.43 -21.18
CA SER A 8 32.78 -21.51 -20.04
C SER A 8 31.31 -21.20 -19.77
N ALA A 9 30.63 -22.11 -19.07
CA ALA A 9 29.31 -21.87 -18.48
C ALA A 9 29.50 -21.68 -16.97
N GLY A 10 29.44 -20.43 -16.48
CA GLY A 10 29.58 -20.19 -15.04
C GLY A 10 29.37 -18.77 -14.54
N ALA A 11 29.46 -17.75 -15.41
CA ALA A 11 29.39 -16.37 -14.95
C ALA A 11 27.96 -15.76 -14.91
N GLY A 12 27.00 -16.30 -15.67
CA GLY A 12 25.68 -15.67 -15.83
C GLY A 12 24.63 -16.02 -14.75
N ALA A 13 24.65 -17.25 -14.24
CA ALA A 13 23.61 -17.73 -13.31
C ALA A 13 23.73 -17.12 -11.91
N SER A 14 24.94 -16.75 -11.47
CA SER A 14 25.17 -16.20 -10.13
C SER A 14 24.67 -14.76 -9.97
N THR A 15 24.67 -13.97 -11.04
CA THR A 15 24.18 -12.59 -11.05
C THR A 15 22.65 -12.52 -11.14
N ALA A 16 22.03 -13.44 -11.88
CA ALA A 16 20.58 -13.48 -12.03
C ALA A 16 19.89 -13.92 -10.73
N ALA A 17 20.36 -15.00 -10.09
CA ALA A 17 19.85 -15.45 -8.79
C ALA A 17 20.01 -14.39 -7.68
N ALA A 18 21.11 -13.62 -7.71
CA ALA A 18 21.33 -12.50 -6.80
C ALA A 18 20.34 -11.34 -7.04
N ASP A 19 19.95 -11.08 -8.29
CA ASP A 19 18.92 -10.09 -8.64
C ASP A 19 17.53 -10.53 -8.15
N VAL A 20 17.17 -11.81 -8.28
CA VAL A 20 15.90 -12.36 -7.77
C VAL A 20 15.80 -12.21 -6.25
N SER A 21 16.84 -12.64 -5.52
CA SER A 21 16.89 -12.51 -4.06
C SER A 21 16.86 -11.05 -3.61
N ALA A 22 17.55 -10.16 -4.32
CA ALA A 22 17.52 -8.73 -4.04
C ALA A 22 16.13 -8.11 -4.24
N ARG A 23 15.40 -8.51 -5.29
CA ARG A 23 14.03 -8.04 -5.55
C ARG A 23 13.03 -8.55 -4.52
N LEU A 24 13.10 -9.82 -4.14
CA LEU A 24 12.28 -10.37 -3.06
C LEU A 24 12.54 -9.63 -1.75
N THR A 25 13.82 -9.41 -1.41
CA THR A 25 14.23 -8.63 -0.23
C THR A 25 13.71 -7.20 -0.28
N ALA A 26 13.74 -6.56 -1.45
CA ALA A 26 13.18 -5.21 -1.63
C ALA A 26 11.66 -5.19 -1.46
N GLY A 27 10.95 -6.20 -1.96
CA GLY A 27 9.50 -6.37 -1.78
C GLY A 27 9.12 -6.54 -0.31
N VAL A 28 9.84 -7.40 0.43
CA VAL A 28 9.65 -7.59 1.88
C VAL A 28 9.90 -6.29 2.64
N ARG A 29 10.98 -5.57 2.34
CA ARG A 29 11.25 -4.26 2.96
C ARG A 29 10.15 -3.24 2.67
N ALA A 30 9.61 -3.25 1.47
CA ALA A 30 8.51 -2.35 1.11
C ALA A 30 7.21 -2.72 1.85
N LEU A 31 6.97 -4.01 2.12
CA LEU A 31 5.90 -4.45 3.00
C LEU A 31 6.12 -4.02 4.46
N ASP A 32 7.34 -4.11 4.98
CA ASP A 32 7.66 -3.61 6.33
C ASP A 32 7.38 -2.11 6.46
N VAL A 33 7.75 -1.32 5.45
CA VAL A 33 7.45 0.12 5.40
C VAL A 33 5.95 0.36 5.35
N LEU A 34 5.22 -0.40 4.53
CA LEU A 34 3.76 -0.31 4.45
C LEU A 34 3.09 -0.61 5.81
N LEU A 35 3.53 -1.65 6.51
CA LEU A 35 3.01 -2.05 7.82
C LEU A 35 3.32 -1.04 8.92
N ARG A 36 4.50 -0.42 8.86
CA ARG A 36 4.93 0.62 9.79
C ARG A 36 4.12 1.91 9.60
N ASP A 37 3.92 2.31 8.35
CA ASP A 37 3.30 3.59 8.00
C ASP A 37 1.78 3.43 7.75
N TRP A 38 1.23 2.25 8.02
CA TRP A 38 -0.17 1.87 7.76
C TRP A 38 -1.18 2.88 8.31
N ASP A 39 -1.01 3.27 9.58
CA ASP A 39 -1.95 4.15 10.28
C ASP A 39 -1.94 5.57 9.68
N GLU A 40 -0.81 6.02 9.12
CA GLU A 40 -0.74 7.31 8.41
C GLU A 40 -1.34 7.21 7.01
N LEU A 41 -1.04 6.12 6.29
CA LEU A 41 -1.55 5.90 4.92
C LEU A 41 -3.07 5.69 4.87
N THR A 42 -3.66 5.26 5.99
CA THR A 42 -5.09 5.04 6.12
C THR A 42 -5.86 6.29 6.53
N ILE A 43 -5.20 7.40 6.82
CA ILE A 43 -5.84 8.64 7.26
C ILE A 43 -5.64 9.73 6.20
N ASP A 44 -6.74 10.18 5.60
CA ASP A 44 -6.76 11.32 4.68
C ASP A 44 -7.35 12.54 5.39
N CYS A 45 -6.47 13.47 5.77
CA CYS A 45 -6.85 14.71 6.43
C CYS A 45 -6.96 15.86 5.43
N THR A 46 -8.12 16.50 5.40
CA THR A 46 -8.38 17.69 4.60
C THR A 46 -8.61 18.90 5.51
N TYR A 47 -7.99 20.02 5.14
CA TYR A 47 -8.23 21.29 5.82
C TYR A 47 -9.54 21.89 5.31
N ALA A 48 -10.50 22.07 6.21
CA ALA A 48 -11.76 22.78 6.00
C ALA A 48 -12.60 22.29 4.79
N GLU A 49 -13.36 21.19 4.97
CA GLU A 49 -14.51 20.92 4.09
C GLU A 49 -15.60 21.99 4.35
N VAL A 50 -15.86 22.86 3.36
CA VAL A 50 -17.02 23.75 3.39
C VAL A 50 -18.26 22.91 3.07
N PRO A 51 -19.25 22.79 3.99
CA PRO A 51 -20.48 22.07 3.71
C PRO A 51 -21.14 22.57 2.43
N ARG A 52 -21.39 21.68 1.47
CA ARG A 52 -21.96 22.03 0.16
C ARG A 52 -23.30 22.78 0.26
N ALA A 53 -24.11 22.46 1.28
CA ALA A 53 -25.35 23.16 1.60
C ALA A 53 -25.15 24.66 1.91
N LEU A 54 -23.99 25.04 2.45
CA LEU A 54 -23.64 26.46 2.67
C LEU A 54 -23.28 27.15 1.35
N LEU A 55 -22.69 26.45 0.38
CA LEU A 55 -22.40 26.99 -0.95
C LEU A 55 -23.66 27.14 -1.83
N GLU A 56 -24.69 26.33 -1.57
CA GLU A 56 -25.97 26.38 -2.28
C GLU A 56 -26.88 27.51 -1.77
N THR A 57 -26.68 27.97 -0.53
CA THR A 57 -27.39 29.14 -0.01
C THR A 57 -26.76 30.42 -0.55
N LYS A 58 -27.51 31.22 -1.31
CA LYS A 58 -27.10 32.56 -1.79
C LYS A 58 -26.86 33.58 -0.65
N ASN A 59 -26.77 33.15 0.60
CA ASN A 59 -26.56 33.99 1.77
C ASN A 59 -25.07 34.13 2.07
N LYS A 60 -24.43 35.09 1.41
CA LYS A 60 -23.03 35.48 1.64
C LYS A 60 -22.70 35.73 3.10
N GLU A 61 -23.63 36.30 3.87
CA GLU A 61 -23.41 36.63 5.29
C GLU A 61 -23.30 35.39 6.18
N LEU A 62 -24.18 34.41 5.98
CA LEU A 62 -24.15 33.11 6.69
C LEU A 62 -22.91 32.28 6.30
N LEU A 63 -22.51 32.37 5.03
CA LEU A 63 -21.26 31.79 4.54
C LEU A 63 -20.04 32.42 5.20
N LEU A 64 -19.98 33.75 5.31
CA LEU A 64 -18.87 34.47 5.95
C LEU A 64 -18.81 34.19 7.46
N GLU A 65 -19.96 34.16 8.14
CA GLU A 65 -20.05 33.83 9.56
C GLU A 65 -19.55 32.40 9.82
N LYS A 66 -20.08 31.40 9.10
CA LYS A 66 -19.66 30.00 9.24
C LYS A 66 -18.23 29.75 8.76
N ALA A 67 -17.75 30.45 7.74
CA ALA A 67 -16.37 30.36 7.28
C ALA A 67 -15.39 30.96 8.28
N SER A 68 -15.79 32.00 9.02
CA SER A 68 -15.00 32.53 10.15
C SER A 68 -14.95 31.55 11.32
N THR A 69 -16.03 30.82 11.61
CA THR A 69 -16.07 29.80 12.69
C THR A 69 -15.37 28.49 12.31
N LEU A 70 -15.43 28.10 11.03
CA LEU A 70 -14.68 26.97 10.47
C LEU A 70 -13.23 27.33 10.13
N ALA A 71 -12.82 28.57 10.44
CA ALA A 71 -11.46 29.05 10.33
C ALA A 71 -10.84 28.92 8.92
N LEU A 72 -11.67 29.15 7.89
CA LEU A 72 -11.20 29.26 6.50
C LEU A 72 -10.29 30.47 6.25
N PHE A 73 -10.36 31.48 7.12
CA PHE A 73 -9.59 32.73 6.98
C PHE A 73 -8.38 32.81 7.92
N ASP A 74 -8.32 31.96 8.94
CA ASP A 74 -7.24 31.94 9.93
C ASP A 74 -6.72 30.51 10.13
N LYS A 75 -5.54 30.24 9.56
CA LYS A 75 -4.89 28.93 9.64
C LYS A 75 -4.58 28.48 11.07
N SER A 76 -4.62 29.39 12.05
CA SER A 76 -4.39 29.06 13.47
C SER A 76 -5.59 28.41 14.16
N THR A 77 -6.78 28.47 13.56
CA THR A 77 -8.03 27.92 14.11
C THR A 77 -8.69 26.87 13.21
N SER A 78 -8.07 26.52 12.07
CA SER A 78 -8.63 25.60 11.08
C SER A 78 -8.85 24.20 11.67
N ILE A 79 -10.10 23.72 11.61
CA ILE A 79 -10.44 22.36 12.02
C ILE A 79 -9.98 21.41 10.91
N THR A 80 -8.92 20.65 11.17
CA THR A 80 -8.51 19.53 10.31
C THR A 80 -9.52 18.39 10.47
N VAL A 81 -10.19 18.05 9.39
CA VAL A 81 -11.13 16.94 9.35
C VAL A 81 -10.48 15.78 8.59
N CYS A 82 -10.41 14.63 9.24
CA CYS A 82 -9.79 13.44 8.70
C CYS A 82 -10.85 12.39 8.37
N LYS A 83 -10.59 11.58 7.35
CA LYS A 83 -11.41 10.43 6.95
C LYS A 83 -10.48 9.23 6.79
N SER A 84 -10.97 8.04 7.10
CA SER A 84 -10.21 6.83 6.80
C SER A 84 -10.28 6.55 5.30
N SER A 85 -9.16 6.21 4.69
CA SER A 85 -9.03 6.02 3.25
C SER A 85 -8.08 4.88 2.94
N ASN A 86 -8.51 3.94 2.11
CA ASN A 86 -7.66 2.85 1.64
C ASN A 86 -6.81 3.24 0.42
N ARG A 87 -6.96 4.47 -0.11
CA ARG A 87 -6.40 4.87 -1.40
C ARG A 87 -4.88 4.79 -1.42
N GLN A 88 -4.22 5.31 -0.38
CA GLN A 88 -2.76 5.33 -0.32
C GLN A 88 -2.19 3.93 -0.08
N VAL A 89 -2.86 3.12 0.75
CA VAL A 89 -2.53 1.70 0.94
C VAL A 89 -2.58 0.93 -0.37
N ARG A 90 -3.65 1.08 -1.17
CA ARG A 90 -3.77 0.40 -2.46
C ARG A 90 -2.73 0.87 -3.48
N ALA A 91 -2.41 2.17 -3.49
CA ALA A 91 -1.34 2.70 -4.32
C ALA A 91 0.04 2.12 -3.94
N ALA A 92 0.27 1.86 -2.66
CA ALA A 92 1.48 1.20 -2.17
C ALA A 92 1.52 -0.31 -2.46
N LEU A 93 0.37 -0.99 -2.46
CA LEU A 93 0.26 -2.42 -2.78
C LEU A 93 0.41 -2.72 -4.28
N GLU A 94 0.00 -1.82 -5.17
CA GLU A 94 0.06 -2.05 -6.63
C GLU A 94 1.46 -2.48 -7.15
N PRO A 95 2.57 -1.77 -6.86
CA PRO A 95 3.90 -2.20 -7.31
C PRO A 95 4.32 -3.54 -6.70
N LEU A 96 3.84 -3.87 -5.50
CA LEU A 96 4.13 -5.12 -4.82
C LEU A 96 3.42 -6.32 -5.48
N GLY A 97 2.19 -6.12 -5.96
CA GLY A 97 1.47 -7.12 -6.76
C GLY A 97 2.13 -7.38 -8.12
N LYS A 98 2.68 -6.35 -8.77
CA LYS A 98 3.46 -6.53 -10.01
C LYS A 98 4.71 -7.36 -9.77
N LEU A 99 5.37 -7.18 -8.63
CA LEU A 99 6.51 -8.01 -8.24
C LEU A 99 6.10 -9.48 -8.03
N ALA A 100 4.96 -9.74 -7.37
CA ALA A 100 4.44 -11.10 -7.17
C ALA A 100 4.28 -11.85 -8.50
N GLN A 101 3.66 -11.20 -9.49
CA GLN A 101 3.48 -11.76 -10.84
C GLN A 101 4.81 -12.02 -11.56
N GLN A 102 5.81 -11.15 -11.37
CA GLN A 102 7.13 -11.32 -11.97
C GLN A 102 7.88 -12.52 -11.39
N LEU A 103 7.75 -12.77 -10.09
CA LEU A 103 8.40 -13.91 -9.41
C LEU A 103 7.92 -15.27 -9.94
N GLN A 104 6.73 -15.32 -10.54
CA GLN A 104 6.17 -16.54 -11.14
C GLN A 104 6.56 -16.79 -12.59
N THR A 105 7.29 -15.85 -13.22
CA THR A 105 7.70 -16.04 -14.62
C THR A 105 8.78 -17.11 -14.75
N ALA A 106 8.73 -17.88 -15.86
CA ALA A 106 9.68 -18.97 -16.12
C ALA A 106 11.15 -18.52 -16.04
N SER A 107 11.44 -17.29 -16.45
CA SER A 107 12.77 -16.68 -16.34
C SER A 107 13.25 -16.50 -14.91
N PHE A 108 12.37 -16.33 -13.93
CA PHE A 108 12.74 -16.25 -12.52
C PHE A 108 12.95 -17.65 -11.92
N VAL A 109 12.08 -18.59 -12.28
CA VAL A 109 12.09 -20.00 -11.86
C VAL A 109 13.38 -20.71 -12.33
N GLU A 110 13.79 -20.50 -13.59
CA GLU A 110 15.00 -21.11 -14.17
C GLU A 110 16.31 -20.61 -13.56
N ASN A 111 16.30 -19.42 -12.95
CA ASN A 111 17.47 -18.81 -12.33
C ASN A 111 17.64 -19.18 -10.85
N THR A 112 16.67 -19.87 -10.26
CA THR A 112 16.75 -20.38 -8.89
C THR A 112 17.49 -21.71 -8.88
N ARG A 113 18.45 -21.89 -7.97
CA ARG A 113 19.19 -23.15 -7.83
C ARG A 113 18.21 -24.27 -7.42
N GLU A 114 18.40 -25.45 -7.98
CA GLU A 114 17.56 -26.64 -7.73
C GLU A 114 17.35 -26.96 -6.23
N LYS A 115 18.35 -26.67 -5.38
CA LYS A 115 18.26 -26.89 -3.91
C LYS A 115 17.41 -25.87 -3.17
N ASP A 116 17.24 -24.67 -3.72
CA ASP A 116 16.51 -23.56 -3.10
C ASP A 116 15.14 -23.36 -3.76
N PHE A 117 14.78 -24.22 -4.73
CA PHE A 117 13.61 -24.07 -5.58
C PHE A 117 12.29 -24.20 -4.83
N GLU A 118 12.14 -25.23 -3.99
CA GLU A 118 10.96 -25.44 -3.15
C GLU A 118 10.75 -24.30 -2.15
N ALA A 119 11.85 -23.86 -1.51
CA ALA A 119 11.80 -22.73 -0.57
C ALA A 119 11.44 -21.42 -1.27
N TYR A 120 11.93 -21.23 -2.49
CA TYR A 120 11.58 -20.09 -3.33
C TYR A 120 10.10 -20.10 -3.72
N LEU A 121 9.58 -21.23 -4.20
CA LEU A 121 8.17 -21.37 -4.56
C LEU A 121 7.27 -21.09 -3.37
N ALA A 122 7.54 -21.71 -2.21
CA ALA A 122 6.78 -21.46 -0.99
C ALA A 122 6.80 -19.98 -0.58
N ALA A 123 7.95 -19.31 -0.69
CA ALA A 123 8.07 -17.88 -0.39
C ALA A 123 7.33 -16.99 -1.42
N ALA A 124 7.39 -17.33 -2.70
CA ALA A 124 6.70 -16.59 -3.76
C ALA A 124 5.18 -16.73 -3.67
N GLU A 125 4.67 -17.95 -3.39
CA GLU A 125 3.25 -18.21 -3.15
C GLU A 125 2.75 -17.52 -1.87
N GLY A 126 3.53 -17.57 -0.79
CA GLY A 126 3.21 -16.86 0.44
C GLY A 126 3.13 -15.34 0.23
N TYR A 127 4.11 -14.78 -0.48
CA TYR A 127 4.12 -13.36 -0.84
C TYR A 127 2.90 -12.97 -1.70
N GLU A 128 2.58 -13.76 -2.74
CA GLU A 128 1.39 -13.49 -3.57
C GLU A 128 0.09 -13.58 -2.77
N SER A 129 -0.03 -14.60 -1.90
CA SER A 129 -1.20 -14.80 -1.04
C SER A 129 -1.40 -13.60 -0.11
N ALA A 130 -0.34 -13.14 0.56
CA ALA A 130 -0.37 -11.99 1.45
C ALA A 130 -0.78 -10.70 0.70
N ILE A 131 -0.18 -10.41 -0.46
CA ILE A 131 -0.53 -9.23 -1.27
C ILE A 131 -1.99 -9.29 -1.76
N SER A 132 -2.46 -10.47 -2.17
CA SER A 132 -3.82 -10.66 -2.65
C SER A 132 -4.85 -10.47 -1.53
N ALA A 133 -4.57 -11.03 -0.35
CA ALA A 133 -5.39 -10.84 0.83
C ALA A 133 -5.43 -9.36 1.26
N ALA A 134 -4.28 -8.70 1.21
CA ALA A 134 -4.14 -7.28 1.51
C ALA A 134 -4.95 -6.39 0.57
N ASP A 135 -4.86 -6.57 -0.75
CA ASP A 135 -5.63 -5.75 -1.71
C ASP A 135 -7.13 -6.03 -1.58
N ALA A 136 -7.53 -7.29 -1.36
CA ALA A 136 -8.94 -7.64 -1.15
C ALA A 136 -9.51 -6.97 0.11
N ALA A 137 -8.79 -7.05 1.22
CA ALA A 137 -9.21 -6.45 2.48
C ALA A 137 -9.17 -4.91 2.43
N ALA A 138 -8.14 -4.33 1.78
CA ALA A 138 -8.09 -2.89 1.51
C ALA A 138 -9.28 -2.46 0.62
N TYR A 139 -9.63 -3.23 -0.42
CA TYR A 139 -10.81 -2.95 -1.26
C TYR A 139 -12.11 -2.99 -0.44
N LEU A 140 -12.27 -3.96 0.45
CA LEU A 140 -13.44 -4.07 1.33
C LEU A 140 -13.54 -2.89 2.30
N ALA A 141 -12.41 -2.38 2.80
CA ALA A 141 -12.37 -1.20 3.65
C ALA A 141 -12.91 0.08 3.00
N GLN A 142 -12.96 0.17 1.66
CA GLN A 142 -13.63 1.29 0.98
C GLN A 142 -15.14 1.33 1.28
N LYS A 143 -15.73 0.18 1.60
CA LYS A 143 -17.17 0.04 1.86
C LYS A 143 -17.50 0.22 3.33
N ASP A 144 -16.51 0.46 4.18
CA ASP A 144 -16.74 0.67 5.60
C ASP A 144 -17.40 2.03 5.85
N TYR A 145 -18.35 2.06 6.79
CA TYR A 145 -18.99 3.33 7.20
C TYR A 145 -17.96 4.30 7.79
N SER A 146 -16.85 3.80 8.35
CA SER A 146 -15.77 4.63 8.88
C SER A 146 -15.09 5.49 7.82
N ALA A 147 -15.01 5.02 6.57
CA ALA A 147 -14.50 5.81 5.44
C ALA A 147 -15.42 7.01 5.07
N ASN A 148 -16.68 6.97 5.53
CA ASN A 148 -17.66 8.03 5.33
C ASN A 148 -17.82 8.95 6.55
N THR A 149 -17.30 8.55 7.72
CA THR A 149 -17.35 9.37 8.93
C THR A 149 -16.08 10.19 9.10
N ALA A 150 -16.23 11.50 9.08
CA ALA A 150 -15.17 12.44 9.41
C ALA A 150 -14.88 12.43 10.92
N PHE A 151 -13.60 12.48 11.30
CA PHE A 151 -13.12 12.59 12.68
C PHE A 151 -12.08 13.71 12.81
N LYS A 152 -11.78 14.13 14.04
CA LYS A 152 -10.79 15.19 14.28
C LYS A 152 -9.39 14.61 14.22
N GLN A 153 -8.43 15.42 13.76
CA GLN A 153 -7.02 15.04 13.79
C GLN A 153 -6.59 14.66 15.22
N GLY A 154 -5.99 13.47 15.38
CA GLY A 154 -5.59 12.90 16.66
C GLY A 154 -6.60 11.93 17.29
N GLU A 155 -7.80 11.78 16.72
CA GLU A 155 -8.72 10.69 17.06
C GLU A 155 -8.35 9.43 16.26
N THR A 156 -8.42 8.26 16.90
CA THR A 156 -8.23 6.96 16.26
C THR A 156 -9.59 6.41 15.83
N PRO A 157 -9.94 6.46 14.53
CA PRO A 157 -11.19 5.89 14.06
C PRO A 157 -11.17 4.36 14.19
N SER A 158 -12.33 3.74 14.40
CA SER A 158 -12.46 2.29 14.29
C SER A 158 -12.43 1.89 12.81
N THR A 159 -11.42 1.11 12.42
CA THR A 159 -11.18 0.71 11.02
C THR A 159 -11.05 -0.79 10.87
N ALA A 160 -12.02 -1.54 11.40
CA ALA A 160 -11.95 -3.00 11.49
C ALA A 160 -11.55 -3.71 10.16
N ASN A 161 -12.00 -3.24 9.00
CA ASN A 161 -11.60 -3.84 7.73
C ASN A 161 -10.17 -3.46 7.28
N LEU A 162 -9.68 -2.24 7.60
CA LEU A 162 -8.28 -1.89 7.38
C LEU A 162 -7.37 -2.62 8.36
N ASP A 163 -7.81 -2.82 9.60
CA ASP A 163 -7.07 -3.56 10.62
C ASP A 163 -6.95 -5.04 10.22
N ALA A 164 -8.03 -5.63 9.69
CA ALA A 164 -8.00 -6.97 9.11
C ALA A 164 -7.07 -7.06 7.89
N ALA A 165 -7.04 -6.03 7.04
CA ALA A 165 -6.10 -5.98 5.91
C ALA A 165 -4.65 -5.93 6.39
N ARG A 166 -4.36 -5.13 7.42
CA ARG A 166 -3.03 -5.07 8.06
C ARG A 166 -2.63 -6.44 8.61
N ALA A 167 -3.55 -7.13 9.30
CA ALA A 167 -3.30 -8.46 9.86
C ALA A 167 -2.94 -9.49 8.77
N SER A 168 -3.62 -9.48 7.61
CA SER A 168 -3.35 -10.40 6.51
C SER A 168 -1.97 -10.25 5.84
N ILE A 169 -1.26 -9.16 6.12
CA ILE A 169 0.12 -8.93 5.65
C ILE A 169 1.14 -9.35 6.72
N ALA A 170 0.73 -9.31 7.99
CA ALA A 170 1.61 -9.54 9.14
C ALA A 170 1.67 -11.01 9.58
N ASP A 171 0.68 -11.83 9.20
CA ASP A 171 0.67 -13.30 9.35
C ASP A 171 1.45 -14.00 8.22
#